data_AF-A0A9N9Z0I3-F1
#
_entry.id   AF-A0A9N9Z0I3-F1
#
_cell.length_a   1.000
_cell.length_b   1.000
_cell.length_c   1.000
_cell.angle_alpha   90.00
_cell.angle_beta   90.00
_cell.angle_gamma   90.00
#
_symmetry.space_group_name_H-M   'P 1'
#
loop_
_entity.id
_entity.type
_entity.pdbx_description
1 polymer ?
#
loop_
_entity_poly.entity_id
_entity_poly.type
_entity_poly.pdbx_seq_one_letter_code
_entity_poly.pdbx_strand_id
1 'polypeptide(L)'
;MADIDALIWSQNIIKVVNDTSATEHIRWPNYEVHASECALYYCAREYNITFYNSTKTEISSSEITDAKRHPASWLPTSSWIEDGVAPDVIDSLAYHPNDSFISRTDLQLYVDVENGLARSWNISKVAVTGISYLVQTLFSTCITSFQNCSDSPDEWVAPTGYYYHDGSNVSSTQDAYEPTTSKIFWETKDINTTFANIARSMSNALQAGDDTKDSQIGTVIQSVTSYRIEWGWIALHCTTAVAMLSFFILTLLSRAPSGARVPVWKTSNLAIFSRGPIVSDLLWDGQTTEQLERRAKLAQVSLLQVGPTDVMSAMDVEPQSPEPVDVTTIQNFGSANKTWHRPAPPYERLQ
;
A
#
# COMPACT_ATOMS: atom_id res chain seq x y z
N MET A 1 -8.76 -1.53 -29.93
CA MET A 1 -8.42 -2.93 -29.60
C MET A 1 -9.17 -3.95 -30.46
N ALA A 2 -9.38 -3.69 -31.76
CA ALA A 2 -10.12 -4.62 -32.63
C ALA A 2 -9.38 -5.95 -32.90
N ASP A 3 -8.07 -5.99 -32.64
CA ASP A 3 -7.21 -7.13 -32.93
C ASP A 3 -7.18 -8.19 -31.81
N ILE A 4 -7.93 -8.00 -30.71
CA ILE A 4 -7.91 -8.89 -29.54
C ILE A 4 -9.20 -9.75 -29.52
N ASP A 5 -9.12 -10.96 -30.07
CA ASP A 5 -10.25 -11.90 -30.17
C ASP A 5 -10.71 -12.52 -28.83
N ALA A 6 -9.93 -12.27 -27.77
CA ALA A 6 -10.15 -12.80 -26.43
C ALA A 6 -10.41 -11.70 -25.38
N LEU A 7 -10.85 -10.52 -25.82
CA LEU A 7 -11.13 -9.38 -24.96
C LEU A 7 -12.29 -9.69 -23.99
N ILE A 8 -12.04 -9.51 -22.69
CA ILE A 8 -13.05 -9.61 -21.65
C ILE A 8 -13.68 -8.24 -21.43
N TRP A 9 -12.83 -7.22 -21.30
CA TRP A 9 -13.23 -5.87 -20.96
C TRP A 9 -12.12 -4.88 -21.28
N SER A 10 -12.51 -3.66 -21.63
CA SER A 10 -11.59 -2.54 -21.84
C SER A 10 -12.22 -1.23 -21.38
N GLN A 11 -11.40 -0.34 -20.82
CA GLN A 11 -11.83 1.01 -20.45
C GLN A 11 -10.69 2.02 -20.59
N ASN A 12 -11.07 3.24 -20.99
CA ASN A 12 -10.21 4.41 -20.90
C ASN A 12 -10.34 5.08 -19.53
N ILE A 13 -9.20 5.25 -18.87
CA ILE A 13 -9.09 5.95 -17.59
C ILE A 13 -8.42 7.29 -17.85
N ILE A 14 -9.06 8.37 -17.43
CA ILE A 14 -8.50 9.72 -17.50
C ILE A 14 -8.21 10.15 -16.06
N LYS A 15 -6.93 10.41 -15.76
CA LYS A 15 -6.45 10.80 -14.44
C LYS A 15 -5.80 12.17 -14.49
N VAL A 16 -6.18 13.03 -13.56
CA VAL A 16 -5.49 14.30 -13.34
C VAL A 16 -4.32 14.05 -12.39
N VAL A 17 -3.12 14.46 -12.78
CA VAL A 17 -1.94 14.38 -11.90
C VAL A 17 -2.14 15.37 -10.78
N ASN A 18 -2.43 14.87 -9.59
CA ASN A 18 -2.51 15.70 -8.40
C ASN A 18 -1.09 15.94 -7.90
N ASP A 19 -0.43 16.98 -8.44
CA ASP A 19 0.86 17.41 -7.92
C ASP A 19 0.65 18.07 -6.55
N THR A 20 0.78 17.27 -5.49
CA THR A 20 0.66 17.74 -4.10
C THR A 20 1.71 18.78 -3.73
N SER A 21 2.71 19.04 -4.58
CA SER A 21 3.69 20.11 -4.40
C SER A 21 3.26 21.46 -4.96
N ALA A 22 2.18 21.51 -5.77
CA ALA A 22 1.64 22.75 -6.31
C ALA A 22 0.89 23.54 -5.21
N THR A 23 1.64 24.37 -4.48
CA THR A 23 1.08 25.45 -3.66
C THR A 23 0.36 26.53 -4.49
N GLU A 24 0.45 26.45 -5.81
CA GLU A 24 -0.24 27.36 -6.74
C GLU A 24 -1.60 26.79 -7.17
N HIS A 25 -2.61 27.64 -7.20
CA HIS A 25 -3.94 27.31 -7.69
C HIS A 25 -3.90 27.13 -9.21
N ILE A 26 -3.50 25.94 -9.67
CA ILE A 26 -3.59 25.54 -11.08
C ILE A 26 -5.05 25.63 -11.48
N ARG A 27 -5.36 26.42 -12.52
CA ARG A 27 -6.72 26.55 -13.05
C ARG A 27 -6.89 25.61 -14.23
N TRP A 28 -8.08 25.03 -14.36
CA TRP A 28 -8.48 24.37 -15.60
C TRP A 28 -8.31 25.32 -16.80
N PRO A 29 -7.78 24.87 -17.95
CA PRO A 29 -7.42 23.49 -18.31
C PRO A 29 -5.95 23.10 -18.07
N ASN A 30 -5.17 23.88 -17.29
CA ASN A 30 -3.72 23.71 -17.18
C ASN A 30 -3.27 22.53 -16.29
N TYR A 31 -4.18 21.63 -15.95
CA TYR A 31 -3.83 20.42 -15.22
C TYR A 31 -3.14 19.42 -16.15
N GLU A 32 -2.11 18.73 -15.66
CA GLU A 32 -1.58 17.58 -16.37
C GLU A 32 -2.59 16.43 -16.28
N VAL A 33 -3.01 15.94 -17.44
CA VAL A 33 -3.99 14.86 -17.57
C VAL A 33 -3.33 13.69 -18.27
N HIS A 34 -3.37 12.51 -17.65
CA HIS A 34 -2.97 11.26 -18.26
C HIS A 34 -4.20 10.45 -18.64
N ALA A 35 -4.27 10.07 -19.91
CA ALA A 35 -5.23 9.08 -20.38
C ALA A 35 -4.50 7.74 -20.56
N SER A 36 -5.06 6.67 -20.00
CA SER A 36 -4.56 5.31 -20.13
C SER A 36 -5.70 4.38 -20.53
N GLU A 37 -5.50 3.60 -21.59
CA GLU A 37 -6.39 2.51 -21.98
C GLU A 37 -5.97 1.24 -21.25
N CYS A 38 -6.90 0.64 -20.50
CA CYS A 38 -6.69 -0.60 -19.78
C CYS A 38 -7.58 -1.67 -20.39
N ALA A 39 -7.03 -2.87 -20.62
CA ALA A 39 -7.80 -4.01 -21.07
C ALA A 39 -7.41 -5.28 -20.35
N LEU A 40 -8.43 -6.14 -20.23
CA LEU A 40 -8.33 -7.47 -19.69
C LEU A 40 -8.79 -8.44 -20.78
N TYR A 41 -7.96 -9.43 -21.05
CA TYR A 41 -8.21 -10.44 -22.08
C TYR A 41 -7.67 -11.79 -21.61
N TYR A 42 -8.20 -12.87 -22.18
CA TYR A 42 -7.65 -14.20 -21.93
C TYR A 42 -6.35 -14.39 -22.70
N CYS A 43 -5.30 -14.85 -22.02
CA CYS A 43 -4.03 -15.22 -22.61
C CYS A 43 -3.61 -16.61 -22.11
N ALA A 44 -2.71 -17.27 -22.85
CA ALA A 44 -2.06 -18.48 -22.38
C ALA A 44 -0.71 -18.12 -21.76
N ARG A 45 -0.40 -18.70 -20.60
CA ARG A 45 0.90 -18.54 -19.93
C ARG A 45 1.46 -19.90 -19.56
N GLU A 46 2.77 -20.04 -19.72
CA GLU A 46 3.53 -21.18 -19.24
C GLU A 46 4.08 -20.86 -17.86
N TYR A 47 3.85 -21.77 -16.91
CA TYR A 47 4.29 -21.64 -15.53
C TYR A 47 5.25 -22.78 -15.20
N ASN A 48 6.44 -22.43 -14.74
CA ASN A 48 7.34 -23.40 -14.12
C ASN A 48 7.04 -23.44 -12.63
N ILE A 49 6.44 -24.54 -12.19
CA ILE A 49 5.92 -24.70 -10.83
C ILE A 49 6.61 -25.87 -10.16
N THR A 50 7.06 -25.68 -8.93
CA THR A 50 7.50 -26.77 -8.04
C THR A 50 6.52 -26.96 -6.91
N PHE A 51 6.23 -28.22 -6.60
CA PHE A 51 5.43 -28.61 -5.45
C PHE A 51 6.34 -29.14 -4.34
N TYR A 52 6.21 -28.59 -3.14
CA TYR A 52 6.91 -29.08 -1.95
C TYR A 52 5.95 -29.12 -0.77
N ASN A 53 5.70 -30.29 -0.17
CA ASN A 53 4.77 -30.46 0.97
C ASN A 53 3.41 -29.76 0.77
N SER A 54 2.73 -30.05 -0.34
CA SER A 54 1.43 -29.41 -0.69
C SER A 54 1.47 -27.89 -0.86
N THR A 55 2.67 -27.31 -0.93
CA THR A 55 2.90 -25.92 -1.32
C THR A 55 3.21 -25.85 -2.79
N LYS A 56 2.49 -24.98 -3.50
CA LYS A 56 2.78 -24.61 -4.88
C LYS A 56 3.69 -23.37 -4.91
N THR A 57 4.84 -23.47 -5.55
CA THR A 57 5.76 -22.34 -5.77
C THR A 57 5.99 -22.12 -7.26
N GLU A 58 5.68 -20.92 -7.73
CA GLU A 58 5.96 -20.48 -9.10
C GLU A 58 7.40 -19.97 -9.19
N ILE A 59 8.22 -20.62 -10.03
CA ILE A 59 9.63 -20.24 -10.26
C ILE A 59 9.71 -19.18 -11.35
N SER A 60 8.95 -19.38 -12.43
CA SER A 60 8.92 -18.46 -13.57
C SER A 60 7.59 -18.56 -14.30
N SER A 61 7.19 -17.46 -14.94
CA SER A 61 6.07 -17.45 -15.87
C SER A 61 6.37 -16.62 -17.11
N SER A 62 6.00 -17.16 -18.26
CA SER A 62 6.12 -16.51 -19.57
C SER A 62 4.78 -16.57 -20.30
N GLU A 63 4.45 -15.49 -20.99
CA GLU A 63 3.27 -15.44 -21.85
C GLU A 63 3.55 -16.14 -23.19
N ILE A 64 2.54 -16.87 -23.67
CA ILE A 64 2.52 -17.53 -24.98
C ILE A 64 1.80 -16.56 -25.93
N THR A 65 2.56 -15.64 -26.53
CA THR A 65 2.01 -14.47 -27.25
C THR A 65 1.35 -14.81 -28.59
N ASP A 66 1.57 -16.02 -29.09
CA ASP A 66 0.98 -16.57 -30.30
C ASP A 66 -0.35 -17.29 -30.05
N ALA A 67 -0.78 -17.43 -28.79
CA ALA A 67 -2.07 -18.03 -28.46
C ALA A 67 -3.24 -17.14 -28.91
N LYS A 68 -4.16 -17.73 -29.67
CA LYS A 68 -5.36 -17.07 -30.21
C LYS A 68 -6.62 -17.84 -29.83
N ARG A 69 -7.79 -17.19 -29.95
CA ARG A 69 -9.08 -17.87 -29.78
C ARG A 69 -9.30 -18.85 -30.95
N HIS A 70 -9.65 -20.09 -30.63
CA HIS A 70 -9.97 -21.09 -31.64
C HIS A 70 -11.29 -20.72 -32.33
N PRO A 71 -11.35 -20.70 -33.68
CA PRO A 71 -12.54 -20.22 -34.41
C PRO A 71 -13.77 -21.09 -34.18
N ALA A 72 -13.59 -22.38 -33.85
CA ALA A 72 -14.68 -23.28 -33.49
C ALA A 72 -15.03 -23.27 -31.98
N SER A 73 -14.55 -22.27 -31.21
CA SER A 73 -14.80 -22.17 -29.77
C SER A 73 -15.75 -21.02 -29.43
N TRP A 74 -16.37 -21.11 -28.24
CA TRP A 74 -17.38 -20.16 -27.77
C TRP A 74 -18.60 -20.00 -28.70
N LEU A 75 -18.94 -21.03 -29.45
CA LEU A 75 -20.08 -21.03 -30.38
C LEU A 75 -21.39 -21.39 -29.67
N PRO A 76 -22.53 -20.85 -30.11
CA PRO A 76 -23.85 -21.28 -29.62
C PRO A 76 -24.04 -22.78 -29.81
N THR A 77 -24.55 -23.47 -28.79
CA THR A 77 -24.81 -24.92 -28.87
C THR A 77 -26.08 -25.25 -29.67
N SER A 78 -26.97 -24.27 -29.84
CA SER A 78 -28.27 -24.46 -30.48
C SER A 78 -28.36 -23.73 -31.82
N SER A 79 -28.70 -24.48 -32.87
CA SER A 79 -28.75 -24.02 -34.26
C SER A 79 -29.80 -22.95 -34.55
N TRP A 80 -30.87 -22.85 -33.76
CA TRP A 80 -31.91 -21.83 -33.98
C TRP A 80 -31.48 -20.40 -33.63
N ILE A 81 -30.33 -20.23 -32.99
CA ILE A 81 -29.79 -18.92 -32.57
C ILE A 81 -29.04 -18.23 -33.72
N GLU A 82 -28.51 -18.98 -34.69
CA GLU A 82 -27.63 -18.46 -35.75
C GLU A 82 -28.34 -17.47 -36.68
N ASP A 83 -29.65 -17.58 -36.88
CA ASP A 83 -30.40 -16.72 -37.81
C ASP A 83 -31.00 -15.46 -37.17
N GLY A 84 -31.05 -15.39 -35.83
CA GLY A 84 -31.80 -14.36 -35.10
C GLY A 84 -30.98 -13.40 -34.25
N VAL A 85 -29.69 -13.69 -34.04
CA VAL A 85 -28.82 -12.93 -33.14
C VAL A 85 -27.76 -12.17 -33.93
N ALA A 86 -27.50 -10.92 -33.56
CA ALA A 86 -26.48 -10.10 -34.22
C ALA A 86 -25.09 -10.77 -34.12
N PRO A 87 -24.27 -10.74 -35.19
CA PRO A 87 -22.92 -11.33 -35.18
C PRO A 87 -22.06 -10.85 -34.01
N ASP A 88 -22.14 -9.56 -33.67
CA ASP A 88 -21.39 -8.97 -32.55
C ASP A 88 -21.70 -9.64 -31.20
N VAL A 89 -22.95 -10.06 -30.99
CA VAL A 89 -23.35 -10.80 -29.78
C VAL A 89 -22.78 -12.20 -29.80
N ILE A 90 -22.76 -12.87 -30.96
CA ILE A 90 -22.19 -14.21 -31.12
C ILE A 90 -20.67 -14.19 -30.88
N ASP A 91 -19.98 -13.16 -31.36
CA ASP A 91 -18.53 -13.08 -31.23
C ASP A 91 -18.06 -12.57 -29.86
N SER A 92 -18.92 -11.84 -29.14
CA SER A 92 -18.59 -11.26 -27.84
C SER A 92 -18.37 -12.30 -26.73
N LEU A 93 -17.32 -12.09 -25.95
CA LEU A 93 -17.09 -12.75 -24.64
C LEU A 93 -17.69 -11.94 -23.48
N ALA A 94 -18.20 -10.75 -23.76
CA ALA A 94 -18.81 -9.88 -22.77
C ALA A 94 -20.12 -10.51 -22.28
N TYR A 95 -20.35 -10.51 -20.97
CA TYR A 95 -21.63 -10.88 -20.40
C TYR A 95 -22.68 -9.86 -20.87
N HIS A 96 -23.88 -10.34 -21.16
CA HIS A 96 -25.02 -9.48 -21.41
C HIS A 96 -26.21 -10.23 -20.82
N PRO A 97 -27.02 -9.67 -19.92
CA PRO A 97 -28.12 -10.36 -19.25
C PRO A 97 -29.07 -10.98 -20.26
N ASN A 98 -29.39 -10.23 -21.31
CA ASN A 98 -30.28 -10.68 -22.38
C ASN A 98 -29.64 -11.70 -23.31
N ASP A 99 -28.31 -11.83 -23.39
CA ASP A 99 -27.68 -12.83 -24.28
C ASP A 99 -27.01 -13.97 -23.50
N SER A 100 -26.91 -13.84 -22.18
CA SER A 100 -26.27 -14.82 -21.28
C SER A 100 -27.03 -16.15 -21.23
N PHE A 101 -28.32 -16.15 -21.60
CA PHE A 101 -29.11 -17.37 -21.72
C PHE A 101 -28.65 -18.26 -22.89
N ILE A 102 -27.91 -17.71 -23.86
CA ILE A 102 -27.37 -18.47 -24.99
C ILE A 102 -26.39 -19.52 -24.44
N SER A 103 -26.72 -20.79 -24.68
CA SER A 103 -25.80 -21.88 -24.36
C SER A 103 -24.63 -21.86 -25.34
N ARG A 104 -23.41 -21.92 -24.84
CA ARG A 104 -22.18 -21.86 -25.64
C ARG A 104 -21.25 -23.01 -25.29
N THR A 105 -20.43 -23.40 -26.25
CA THR A 105 -19.28 -24.27 -25.98
C THR A 105 -18.23 -23.53 -25.15
N ASP A 106 -17.30 -24.28 -24.55
CA ASP A 106 -16.17 -23.70 -23.85
C ASP A 106 -15.33 -22.78 -24.77
N LEU A 107 -14.69 -21.79 -24.17
CA LEU A 107 -13.71 -20.95 -24.86
C LEU A 107 -12.40 -21.73 -24.96
N GLN A 108 -11.81 -21.75 -26.15
CA GLN A 108 -10.55 -22.44 -26.36
C GLN A 108 -9.52 -21.46 -26.90
N LEU A 109 -8.37 -21.40 -26.24
CA LEU A 109 -7.17 -20.77 -26.78
C LEU A 109 -6.31 -21.83 -27.44
N TYR A 110 -5.70 -21.53 -28.58
CA TYR A 110 -4.82 -22.46 -29.28
C TYR A 110 -3.60 -21.75 -29.87
N VAL A 111 -2.54 -22.52 -30.04
CA VAL A 111 -1.36 -22.15 -30.82
C VAL A 111 -1.22 -23.16 -31.95
N ASP A 112 -1.13 -22.66 -33.17
CA ASP A 112 -0.75 -23.45 -34.34
C ASP A 112 0.73 -23.81 -34.24
N VAL A 113 1.02 -25.08 -33.96
CA VAL A 113 2.39 -25.58 -33.99
C VAL A 113 2.67 -26.10 -35.40
N GLU A 114 3.77 -25.65 -36.01
CA GLU A 114 4.20 -25.98 -37.40
C GLU A 114 4.20 -27.49 -37.73
N ASN A 115 4.20 -28.36 -36.71
CA ASN A 115 4.21 -29.82 -36.85
C ASN A 115 2.84 -30.49 -36.63
N GLY A 116 1.73 -29.73 -36.66
CA GLY A 116 0.36 -30.26 -36.60
C GLY A 116 -0.13 -30.68 -35.21
N LEU A 117 0.68 -30.53 -34.17
CA LEU A 117 0.29 -30.74 -32.77
C LEU A 117 -0.13 -29.40 -32.17
N ALA A 118 -1.34 -28.93 -32.50
CA ALA A 118 -1.89 -27.72 -31.89
C ALA A 118 -1.95 -27.90 -30.36
N ARG A 119 -1.37 -26.93 -29.63
CA ARG A 119 -1.52 -26.87 -28.17
C ARG A 119 -2.76 -26.02 -27.88
N SER A 120 -3.72 -26.58 -27.15
CA SER A 120 -4.96 -25.91 -26.85
C SER A 120 -5.27 -25.91 -25.35
N TRP A 121 -5.90 -24.84 -24.87
CA TRP A 121 -6.35 -24.67 -23.50
C TRP A 121 -7.83 -24.32 -23.49
N ASN A 122 -8.61 -25.07 -22.72
CA ASN A 122 -10.04 -24.84 -22.59
C ASN A 122 -10.33 -24.06 -21.31
N ILE A 123 -11.22 -23.09 -21.41
CA ILE A 123 -11.75 -22.29 -20.31
C ILE A 123 -13.26 -22.53 -20.31
N SER A 124 -13.78 -23.01 -19.18
CA SER A 124 -15.18 -23.43 -19.11
C SER A 124 -16.13 -22.26 -19.38
N LYS A 125 -17.31 -22.57 -19.94
CA LYS A 125 -18.36 -21.57 -20.14
C LYS A 125 -18.68 -20.80 -18.85
N VAL A 126 -18.83 -21.55 -17.76
CA VAL A 126 -19.19 -20.99 -16.45
C VAL A 126 -18.13 -19.98 -15.97
N ALA A 127 -16.85 -20.32 -16.14
CA ALA A 127 -15.77 -19.42 -15.76
C ALA A 127 -15.76 -18.15 -16.63
N VAL A 128 -15.92 -18.27 -17.95
CA VAL A 128 -15.92 -17.10 -18.85
C VAL A 128 -17.09 -16.17 -18.54
N THR A 129 -18.30 -16.72 -18.41
CA THR A 129 -19.50 -15.95 -18.07
C THR A 129 -19.37 -15.30 -16.69
N GLY A 130 -18.87 -16.03 -15.69
CA GLY A 130 -18.69 -15.53 -14.32
C GLY A 130 -17.66 -14.41 -14.21
N ILE A 131 -16.50 -14.56 -14.86
CA ILE A 131 -15.47 -13.51 -14.92
C ILE A 131 -16.02 -12.28 -15.62
N SER A 132 -16.69 -12.45 -16.76
CA SER A 132 -17.21 -11.33 -17.55
C SER A 132 -18.29 -10.56 -16.78
N TYR A 133 -19.23 -11.27 -16.14
CA TYR A 133 -20.22 -10.68 -15.24
C TYR A 133 -19.56 -9.92 -14.07
N LEU A 134 -18.57 -10.52 -13.41
CA LEU A 134 -17.85 -9.88 -12.32
C LEU A 134 -17.15 -8.59 -12.78
N VAL A 135 -16.45 -8.64 -13.91
CA VAL A 135 -15.69 -7.49 -14.43
C VAL A 135 -16.65 -6.36 -14.83
N GLN A 136 -17.75 -6.68 -15.50
CA GLN A 136 -18.76 -5.69 -15.82
C GLN A 136 -19.33 -5.08 -14.56
N THR A 137 -19.80 -5.89 -13.60
CA THR A 137 -20.40 -5.37 -12.36
C THR A 137 -19.44 -4.55 -11.51
N LEU A 138 -18.14 -4.90 -11.50
CA LEU A 138 -17.11 -4.13 -10.81
C LEU A 138 -16.85 -2.77 -11.46
N PHE A 139 -16.99 -2.67 -12.78
CA PHE A 139 -16.62 -1.50 -13.56
C PHE A 139 -17.78 -0.84 -14.29
N SER A 140 -19.01 -1.07 -13.87
CA SER A 140 -20.16 -0.33 -14.39
C SER A 140 -21.03 0.08 -13.22
N THR A 141 -21.72 1.21 -13.37
CA THR A 141 -22.60 1.74 -12.34
C THR A 141 -23.93 2.14 -12.98
N CYS A 142 -25.01 1.93 -12.25
CA CYS A 142 -26.29 2.52 -12.60
C CYS A 142 -26.22 4.01 -12.22
N ILE A 143 -26.24 4.90 -13.22
CA ILE A 143 -26.32 6.34 -12.97
C ILE A 143 -27.77 6.64 -12.59
N THR A 144 -28.03 6.69 -11.29
CA THR A 144 -29.34 6.83 -10.64
C THR A 144 -30.15 8.08 -11.01
N SER A 145 -29.60 9.00 -11.82
CA SER A 145 -30.34 10.15 -12.35
C SER A 145 -31.38 9.76 -13.41
N PHE A 146 -31.31 8.56 -13.97
CA PHE A 146 -32.38 7.96 -14.76
C PHE A 146 -33.08 6.89 -13.91
N GLN A 147 -34.33 7.18 -13.56
CA GLN A 147 -35.13 6.44 -12.59
C GLN A 147 -35.33 4.97 -13.02
N ASN A 148 -34.92 4.03 -12.15
CA ASN A 148 -35.01 2.57 -12.30
C ASN A 148 -34.10 1.96 -13.38
N CYS A 149 -32.79 1.86 -13.14
CA CYS A 149 -32.05 0.80 -13.84
C CYS A 149 -32.63 -0.54 -13.39
N SER A 150 -33.03 -1.36 -14.35
CA SER A 150 -33.31 -2.77 -14.10
C SER A 150 -32.03 -3.47 -13.62
N ASP A 151 -32.14 -4.66 -13.01
CA ASP A 151 -30.98 -5.52 -12.68
C ASP A 151 -30.19 -5.98 -13.94
N SER A 152 -30.54 -5.46 -15.13
CA SER A 152 -29.86 -5.75 -16.39
C SER A 152 -28.67 -4.79 -16.63
N PRO A 153 -27.43 -5.30 -16.67
CA PRO A 153 -26.22 -4.60 -17.12
C PRO A 153 -26.28 -3.76 -18.39
N ASP A 154 -27.29 -3.91 -19.25
CA ASP A 154 -27.37 -3.25 -20.57
C ASP A 154 -27.70 -1.76 -20.46
N GLU A 155 -28.31 -1.39 -19.33
CA GLU A 155 -28.61 0.00 -18.98
C GLU A 155 -27.46 0.65 -18.18
N TRP A 156 -26.42 -0.11 -17.84
CA TRP A 156 -25.33 0.39 -17.02
C TRP A 156 -24.36 1.14 -17.93
N VAL A 157 -24.21 2.43 -17.66
CA VAL A 157 -23.30 3.27 -18.43
C VAL A 157 -21.87 3.00 -17.98
N ALA A 158 -20.92 3.16 -18.90
CA ALA A 158 -19.49 3.17 -18.58
C ALA A 158 -19.26 4.07 -17.34
N PRO A 159 -18.43 3.63 -16.40
CA PRO A 159 -18.45 4.17 -15.06
C PRO A 159 -17.95 5.62 -15.06
N THR A 160 -18.69 6.50 -14.39
CA THR A 160 -18.28 7.89 -14.19
C THR A 160 -17.36 7.99 -12.99
N GLY A 161 -16.05 8.05 -13.26
CA GLY A 161 -14.95 7.96 -12.28
C GLY A 161 -15.01 8.96 -11.12
N TYR A 162 -14.09 9.92 -11.06
CA TYR A 162 -14.06 10.94 -10.02
C TYR A 162 -15.06 12.05 -10.34
N TYR A 163 -15.96 12.35 -9.40
CA TYR A 163 -16.82 13.52 -9.53
C TYR A 163 -16.98 14.24 -8.19
N TYR A 164 -17.21 15.55 -8.27
CA TYR A 164 -17.52 16.37 -7.12
C TYR A 164 -19.01 16.28 -6.82
N HIS A 165 -19.37 15.75 -5.66
CA HIS A 165 -20.74 15.86 -5.17
C HIS A 165 -20.88 17.14 -4.34
N ASP A 166 -21.62 18.12 -4.87
CA ASP A 166 -22.07 19.27 -4.10
C ASP A 166 -23.30 18.86 -3.30
N GLY A 167 -23.09 18.43 -2.06
CA GLY A 167 -24.17 18.06 -1.16
C GLY A 167 -24.92 19.32 -0.71
N SER A 168 -26.19 19.44 -1.07
CA SER A 168 -27.03 20.63 -0.86
C SER A 168 -27.16 21.14 0.59
N ASN A 169 -26.62 20.42 1.58
CA ASN A 169 -26.67 20.77 3.00
C ASN A 169 -25.34 20.57 3.76
N VAL A 170 -24.21 20.30 3.09
CA VAL A 170 -22.92 20.06 3.77
C VAL A 170 -21.88 21.03 3.22
N SER A 171 -21.32 21.86 4.09
CA SER A 171 -20.24 22.82 3.78
C SER A 171 -18.89 22.17 3.47
N SER A 172 -18.85 20.87 3.18
CA SER A 172 -17.65 20.14 2.78
C SER A 172 -17.92 19.42 1.47
N THR A 173 -17.22 19.86 0.42
CA THR A 173 -17.06 19.10 -0.82
C THR A 173 -16.46 17.74 -0.49
N GLN A 174 -17.17 16.65 -0.81
CA GLN A 174 -16.67 15.30 -0.58
C GLN A 174 -16.36 14.65 -1.92
N ASP A 175 -15.16 14.06 -2.02
CA ASP A 175 -14.74 13.26 -3.16
C ASP A 175 -15.67 12.03 -3.29
N ALA A 176 -16.32 11.89 -4.45
CA ALA A 176 -17.17 10.75 -4.77
C ALA A 176 -16.59 9.98 -5.97
N TYR A 177 -16.77 8.66 -5.95
CA TYR A 177 -16.27 7.74 -6.97
C TYR A 177 -17.38 6.77 -7.36
N GLU A 178 -17.68 6.68 -8.66
CA GLU A 178 -18.65 5.74 -9.18
C GLU A 178 -18.07 4.84 -10.29
N PRO A 179 -18.25 3.51 -10.20
CA PRO A 179 -18.53 2.75 -8.99
C PRO A 179 -17.40 2.96 -7.97
N THR A 180 -17.60 2.48 -6.75
CA THR A 180 -16.64 2.65 -5.64
C THR A 180 -15.25 2.10 -5.95
N THR A 181 -15.14 1.12 -6.86
CA THR A 181 -13.87 0.56 -7.36
C THR A 181 -13.03 1.59 -8.14
N SER A 182 -13.65 2.60 -8.75
CA SER A 182 -12.97 3.70 -9.44
C SER A 182 -11.99 4.47 -8.54
N LYS A 183 -12.25 4.48 -7.22
CA LYS A 183 -11.34 5.06 -6.23
C LYS A 183 -9.96 4.39 -6.25
N ILE A 184 -9.92 3.07 -6.41
CA ILE A 184 -8.66 2.31 -6.43
C ILE A 184 -7.82 2.71 -7.65
N PHE A 185 -8.46 2.92 -8.79
CA PHE A 185 -7.78 3.38 -10.01
C PHE A 185 -7.34 4.83 -9.93
N TRP A 186 -8.09 5.67 -9.21
CA TRP A 186 -7.69 7.04 -8.95
C TRP A 186 -6.47 7.10 -8.02
N GLU A 187 -6.47 6.33 -6.92
CA GLU A 187 -5.42 6.35 -5.90
C GLU A 187 -4.16 5.58 -6.30
N THR A 188 -4.27 4.57 -7.18
CA THR A 188 -3.09 3.79 -7.58
C THR A 188 -2.07 4.65 -8.31
N LYS A 189 -0.80 4.48 -7.93
CA LYS A 189 0.34 5.09 -8.63
C LYS A 189 0.74 4.29 -9.86
N ASP A 190 0.44 2.98 -9.85
CA ASP A 190 0.83 2.04 -10.89
C ASP A 190 -0.39 1.20 -11.29
N ILE A 191 -1.06 1.65 -12.35
CA ILE A 191 -2.24 0.98 -12.88
C ILE A 191 -1.90 -0.41 -13.44
N ASN A 192 -0.70 -0.59 -13.99
CA ASN A 192 -0.26 -1.85 -14.57
C ASN A 192 -0.13 -2.92 -13.48
N THR A 193 0.47 -2.56 -12.34
CA THR A 193 0.56 -3.49 -11.19
C THR A 193 -0.83 -3.85 -10.66
N THR A 194 -1.77 -2.89 -10.61
CA THR A 194 -3.16 -3.18 -10.20
C THR A 194 -3.84 -4.18 -11.15
N PHE A 195 -3.78 -3.97 -12.47
CA PHE A 195 -4.35 -4.90 -13.44
C PHE A 195 -3.64 -6.26 -13.45
N ALA A 196 -2.32 -6.30 -13.29
CA ALA A 196 -1.56 -7.54 -13.16
C ALA A 196 -2.00 -8.35 -11.93
N ASN A 197 -2.32 -7.69 -10.82
CA ASN A 197 -2.84 -8.35 -9.62
C ASN A 197 -4.25 -8.89 -9.82
N ILE A 198 -5.13 -8.13 -10.50
CA ILE A 198 -6.48 -8.60 -10.87
C ILE A 198 -6.39 -9.83 -11.78
N ALA A 199 -5.61 -9.76 -12.86
CA ALA A 199 -5.41 -10.86 -13.80
C ALA A 199 -4.84 -12.10 -13.10
N ARG A 200 -3.88 -11.92 -12.18
CA ARG A 200 -3.34 -13.01 -11.36
C ARG A 200 -4.39 -13.61 -10.43
N SER A 201 -5.23 -12.80 -9.80
CA SER A 201 -6.33 -13.29 -8.95
C SER A 201 -7.29 -14.18 -9.74
N MET A 202 -7.68 -13.75 -10.95
CA MET A 202 -8.55 -14.53 -11.83
C MET A 202 -7.86 -15.81 -12.30
N SER A 203 -6.57 -15.73 -12.65
CA SER A 203 -5.76 -16.90 -13.03
C SER A 203 -5.68 -17.93 -11.90
N ASN A 204 -5.56 -17.49 -10.65
CA ASN A 204 -5.54 -18.37 -9.49
C ASN A 204 -6.89 -19.06 -9.27
N ALA A 205 -8.00 -18.34 -9.42
CA ALA A 205 -9.34 -18.92 -9.34
C ALA A 205 -9.59 -19.97 -10.43
N LEU A 206 -9.19 -19.68 -11.68
CA LEU A 206 -9.23 -20.63 -12.79
C LEU A 206 -8.38 -21.88 -12.51
N GLN A 207 -7.17 -21.71 -11.96
CA GLN A 207 -6.29 -22.83 -11.62
C GLN A 207 -6.76 -23.64 -10.41
N ALA A 208 -7.51 -23.03 -9.49
CA ALA A 208 -8.12 -23.71 -8.36
C ALA A 208 -9.31 -24.59 -8.80
N GLY A 209 -9.80 -24.40 -10.03
CA GLY A 209 -10.98 -25.09 -10.53
C GLY A 209 -12.22 -24.71 -9.73
N ASP A 210 -12.34 -23.44 -9.31
CA ASP A 210 -13.50 -22.92 -8.54
C ASP A 210 -14.85 -23.15 -9.26
N ASP A 211 -14.81 -23.38 -10.57
CA ASP A 211 -15.94 -23.75 -11.42
C ASP A 211 -16.25 -25.26 -11.42
N THR A 212 -15.29 -26.09 -11.01
CA THR A 212 -15.44 -27.54 -10.85
C THR A 212 -15.73 -27.90 -9.39
N LYS A 213 -16.56 -28.92 -9.16
CA LYS A 213 -16.87 -29.38 -7.78
C LYS A 213 -15.71 -30.14 -7.12
N ASP A 214 -14.60 -30.33 -7.83
CA ASP A 214 -13.43 -31.06 -7.37
C ASP A 214 -12.45 -30.09 -6.70
N SER A 215 -12.61 -29.88 -5.40
CA SER A 215 -11.62 -29.12 -4.63
C SER A 215 -10.48 -30.02 -4.18
N GLN A 216 -9.24 -29.57 -4.40
CA GLN A 216 -8.07 -30.15 -3.74
C GLN A 216 -7.59 -29.21 -2.63
N ILE A 217 -7.40 -29.75 -1.44
CA ILE A 217 -6.92 -28.98 -0.28
C ILE A 217 -5.40 -28.86 -0.37
N GLY A 218 -4.90 -27.64 -0.60
CA GLY A 218 -3.48 -27.32 -0.64
C GLY A 218 -3.20 -25.88 -0.20
N THR A 219 -1.94 -25.55 0.08
CA THR A 219 -1.55 -24.18 0.44
C THR A 219 -0.87 -23.52 -0.76
N VAL A 220 -1.46 -22.45 -1.28
CA VAL A 220 -0.82 -21.62 -2.32
C VAL A 220 0.02 -20.57 -1.61
N ILE A 221 1.35 -20.71 -1.63
CA ILE A 221 2.25 -19.71 -1.08
C ILE A 221 2.63 -18.75 -2.19
N GLN A 222 2.10 -17.53 -2.12
CA GLN A 222 2.50 -16.44 -2.99
C GLN A 222 3.64 -15.67 -2.30
N SER A 223 4.79 -15.55 -2.96
CA SER A 223 5.86 -14.66 -2.51
C SER A 223 5.42 -13.20 -2.73
N VAL A 224 4.71 -12.63 -1.75
CA VAL A 224 4.40 -11.21 -1.72
C VAL A 224 5.50 -10.49 -0.96
N THR A 225 6.05 -9.43 -1.54
CA THR A 225 7.04 -8.57 -0.88
C THR A 225 6.36 -7.73 0.18
N SER A 226 6.09 -8.31 1.36
CA SER A 226 5.45 -7.59 2.48
C SER A 226 6.33 -6.48 3.05
N TYR A 227 7.66 -6.63 2.92
CA TYR A 227 8.62 -5.65 3.39
C TYR A 227 9.55 -5.26 2.23
N ARG A 228 9.37 -4.04 1.73
CA ARG A 228 10.37 -3.38 0.89
C ARG A 228 11.40 -2.77 1.82
N ILE A 229 12.55 -3.42 1.97
CA ILE A 229 13.66 -2.88 2.76
C ILE A 229 14.22 -1.67 2.00
N GLU A 230 13.93 -0.47 2.50
CA GLU A 230 14.57 0.74 2.00
C GLU A 230 15.97 0.88 2.61
N TRP A 231 16.96 0.34 1.91
CA TRP A 231 18.36 0.38 2.33
C TRP A 231 18.88 1.78 2.64
N GLY A 232 18.29 2.83 2.05
CA GLY A 232 18.64 4.22 2.34
C GLY A 232 18.44 4.59 3.82
N TRP A 233 17.35 4.12 4.46
CA TRP A 233 17.07 4.43 5.87
C TRP A 233 18.06 3.72 6.81
N ILE A 234 18.38 2.46 6.51
CA ILE A 234 19.37 1.69 7.28
C ILE A 234 20.76 2.30 7.12
N ALA A 235 21.14 2.66 5.88
CA ALA A 235 22.42 3.30 5.60
C ALA A 235 22.57 4.64 6.32
N LEU A 236 21.50 5.43 6.43
CA LEU A 236 21.50 6.69 7.18
C LEU A 236 21.83 6.47 8.67
N HIS A 237 21.24 5.45 9.30
CA HIS A 237 21.56 5.12 10.70
C HIS A 237 22.98 4.59 10.88
N CYS A 238 23.45 3.75 9.96
CA CYS A 238 24.83 3.26 10.01
C CYS A 238 25.84 4.41 9.86
N THR A 239 25.61 5.33 8.93
CA THR A 239 26.50 6.48 8.70
C THR A 239 26.50 7.45 9.86
N THR A 240 25.34 7.76 10.45
CA THR A 240 25.26 8.63 11.65
C THR A 240 25.95 8.01 12.86
N ALA A 241 25.81 6.70 13.08
CA ALA A 241 26.51 5.98 14.15
C ALA A 241 28.04 5.98 13.94
N VAL A 242 28.50 5.71 12.71
CA VAL A 242 29.93 5.76 12.36
C VAL A 242 30.47 7.18 12.54
N ALA A 243 29.76 8.21 12.10
CA ALA A 243 30.16 9.60 12.26
C ALA A 243 30.27 10.00 13.74
N MET A 244 29.31 9.61 14.58
CA MET A 244 29.37 9.84 16.03
C MET A 244 30.57 9.14 16.67
N LEU A 245 30.80 7.87 16.34
CA LEU A 245 31.94 7.11 16.86
C LEU A 245 33.28 7.73 16.42
N SER A 246 33.36 8.14 15.16
CA SER A 246 34.53 8.82 14.59
C SER A 246 34.82 10.13 15.33
N PHE A 247 33.79 10.95 15.53
CA PHE A 247 33.89 12.21 16.24
C PHE A 247 34.33 12.00 17.70
N PHE A 248 33.79 10.99 18.37
CA PHE A 248 34.18 10.63 19.73
C PHE A 248 35.65 10.20 19.81
N ILE A 249 36.11 9.32 18.93
CA ILE A 249 37.51 8.87 18.86
C ILE A 249 38.44 10.06 18.56
N LEU A 250 38.10 10.90 17.59
CA LEU A 250 38.87 12.11 17.27
C LEU A 250 38.94 13.07 18.47
N THR A 251 37.86 13.19 19.23
CA THR A 251 37.82 14.00 20.46
C THR A 251 38.74 13.43 21.55
N LEU A 252 38.85 12.10 21.66
CA LEU A 252 39.79 11.45 22.58
C LEU A 252 41.24 11.60 22.12
N LEU A 253 41.52 11.31 20.84
CA LEU A 253 42.87 11.33 20.28
C LEU A 253 43.45 12.75 20.21
N SER A 254 42.65 13.77 19.91
CA SER A 254 43.09 15.16 19.93
C SER A 254 43.46 15.67 21.33
N ARG A 255 43.06 14.96 22.39
CA ARG A 255 43.27 15.35 23.79
C ARG A 255 44.24 14.46 24.56
N ALA A 256 44.48 13.24 24.10
CA ALA A 256 45.44 12.32 24.71
C ALA A 256 46.89 12.88 24.83
N PRO A 257 47.43 13.67 23.88
CA PRO A 257 48.84 14.10 23.94
C PRO A 257 49.13 15.24 24.93
N SER A 258 48.13 16.02 25.35
CA SER A 258 48.37 17.28 26.07
C SER A 258 48.15 17.22 27.58
N GLY A 259 47.71 16.08 28.14
CA GLY A 259 47.49 15.91 29.59
C GLY A 259 46.47 16.89 30.20
N ALA A 260 45.78 17.67 29.37
CA ALA A 260 44.84 18.69 29.79
C ALA A 260 43.53 18.00 30.19
N ARG A 261 43.31 17.85 31.51
CA ARG A 261 42.02 17.49 32.08
C ARG A 261 40.97 18.43 31.50
N VAL A 262 39.99 17.89 30.78
CA VAL A 262 38.84 18.66 30.31
C VAL A 262 38.20 19.25 31.56
N PRO A 263 38.18 20.58 31.73
CA PRO A 263 37.65 21.11 32.95
C PRO A 263 36.12 20.96 32.84
N VAL A 264 35.56 20.15 33.74
CA VAL A 264 34.18 19.63 33.75
C VAL A 264 33.13 20.74 33.59
N TRP A 265 33.50 21.99 33.86
CA TRP A 265 32.65 23.16 33.70
C TRP A 265 32.29 23.51 32.25
N LYS A 266 33.02 23.05 31.23
CA LYS A 266 32.64 23.35 29.83
C LYS A 266 31.48 22.51 29.30
N THR A 267 31.09 21.43 29.97
CA THR A 267 29.97 20.56 29.56
C THR A 267 28.91 20.39 30.64
N SER A 268 29.12 20.96 31.83
CA SER A 268 28.18 20.84 32.94
C SER A 268 27.62 22.22 33.28
N ASN A 269 26.43 22.52 32.76
CA ASN A 269 25.65 23.70 33.18
C ASN A 269 25.45 23.71 34.71
N LEU A 270 25.45 22.54 35.33
CA LEU A 270 25.36 22.36 36.78
C LEU A 270 26.56 22.97 37.53
N ALA A 271 27.76 22.90 36.96
CA ALA A 271 28.96 23.49 37.57
C ALA A 271 28.87 25.02 37.59
N ILE A 272 28.26 25.63 36.57
CA ILE A 272 27.99 27.06 36.51
C ILE A 272 26.94 27.46 37.55
N PHE A 273 25.85 26.68 37.67
CA PHE A 273 24.81 26.93 38.69
C PHE A 273 25.30 26.75 40.13
N SER A 274 26.25 25.85 40.38
CA SER A 274 26.81 25.63 41.73
C SER A 274 27.51 26.85 42.34
N ARG A 275 27.88 27.84 41.50
CA ARG A 275 28.49 29.11 41.93
C ARG A 275 27.52 30.29 41.90
N GLY A 276 26.25 30.05 41.56
CA GLY A 276 25.17 31.05 41.51
C GLY A 276 25.12 31.96 42.76
N PRO A 277 25.20 31.41 43.99
CA PRO A 277 25.17 32.24 45.21
C PRO A 277 26.38 33.18 45.38
N ILE A 278 27.54 32.82 44.83
CA ILE A 278 28.76 33.66 44.91
C ILE A 278 28.73 34.77 43.86
N VAL A 279 28.06 34.50 42.73
CA VAL A 279 27.96 35.45 41.61
C VAL A 279 26.74 36.37 41.79
N SER A 280 25.70 35.95 42.53
CA SER A 280 24.49 36.76 42.76
C SER A 280 24.79 38.07 43.47
N ASP A 281 25.64 38.05 44.49
CA ASP A 281 25.98 39.25 45.27
C ASP A 281 26.79 40.25 44.44
N LEU A 282 27.58 39.77 43.49
CA LEU A 282 28.39 40.61 42.61
C LEU A 282 27.56 41.28 41.50
N LEU A 283 26.49 40.62 41.06
CA LEU A 283 25.64 41.07 39.95
C LEU A 283 24.35 41.77 40.41
N TRP A 284 24.04 41.79 41.71
CA TRP A 284 22.77 42.28 42.27
C TRP A 284 22.40 43.72 41.88
N ASP A 285 23.40 44.57 41.61
CA ASP A 285 23.22 46.00 41.36
C ASP A 285 23.56 46.42 39.91
N GLY A 286 23.65 45.47 38.98
CA GLY A 286 23.78 45.77 37.55
C GLY A 286 22.40 45.86 36.88
N GLN A 287 21.97 47.05 36.48
CA GLN A 287 20.67 47.24 35.82
C GLN A 287 20.75 47.11 34.28
N THR A 288 21.95 47.20 33.70
CA THR A 288 22.17 47.07 32.26
C THR A 288 23.21 46.00 31.94
N THR A 289 23.12 45.41 30.74
CA THR A 289 24.01 44.33 30.29
C THR A 289 25.47 44.75 30.27
N GLU A 290 25.77 45.98 29.86
CA GLU A 290 27.13 46.54 29.92
C GLU A 290 27.67 46.67 31.35
N GLN A 291 26.82 47.04 32.32
CA GLN A 291 27.23 47.11 33.73
C GLN A 291 27.52 45.72 34.29
N LEU A 292 26.68 44.74 33.97
CA LEU A 292 26.88 43.35 34.37
C LEU A 292 28.16 42.77 33.76
N GLU A 293 28.42 43.02 32.48
CA GLU A 293 29.63 42.53 31.79
C GLU A 293 30.91 43.20 32.34
N ARG A 294 30.85 44.51 32.60
CA ARG A 294 31.99 45.25 33.19
C ARG A 294 32.31 44.77 34.60
N ARG A 295 31.31 44.44 35.41
CA ARG A 295 31.49 43.87 36.76
C ARG A 295 31.95 42.41 36.71
N ALA A 296 31.43 41.61 35.77
CA ALA A 296 31.87 40.24 35.57
C ALA A 296 33.36 40.15 35.19
N LYS A 297 33.86 41.10 34.38
CA LYS A 297 35.29 41.20 34.02
C LYS A 297 36.21 41.52 35.21
N LEU A 298 35.68 42.08 36.29
CA LEU A 298 36.43 42.36 37.51
C LEU A 298 36.49 41.16 38.47
N ALA A 299 35.67 40.14 38.24
CA ALA A 299 35.66 38.92 39.05
C ALA A 299 36.70 37.92 38.54
N GLN A 300 37.78 37.72 39.28
CA GLN A 300 38.65 36.57 39.09
C GLN A 300 38.20 35.43 40.00
N VAL A 301 37.54 34.43 39.43
CA VAL A 301 37.20 33.20 40.14
C VAL A 301 38.22 32.13 39.75
N SER A 302 39.12 31.80 40.68
CA SER A 302 40.00 30.63 40.54
C SER A 302 39.28 29.39 41.06
N LEU A 303 39.19 28.34 40.23
CA LEU A 303 38.49 27.09 40.59
C LEU A 303 39.39 26.04 41.26
N LEU A 304 40.63 26.39 41.62
CA LEU A 304 41.56 25.48 42.29
C LEU A 304 42.28 26.19 43.44
N GLN A 305 41.96 25.79 44.67
CA GLN A 305 42.84 25.94 45.81
C GLN A 305 43.34 24.53 46.16
N VAL A 306 44.54 24.18 45.71
CA VAL A 306 45.25 23.00 46.21
C VAL A 306 45.96 23.45 47.49
N GLY A 307 45.33 23.19 48.64
CA GLY A 307 45.99 23.24 49.94
C GLY A 307 46.68 21.89 50.25
N PRO A 308 47.74 21.88 51.06
CA PRO A 308 48.41 20.64 51.43
C PRO A 308 47.52 19.86 52.41
N THR A 309 47.09 18.68 51.95
CA THR A 309 46.50 17.56 52.71
C THR A 309 45.86 17.92 54.05
N ASP A 310 44.57 18.23 54.02
CA ASP A 310 43.70 18.01 55.17
C ASP A 310 42.72 16.87 54.86
N VAL A 311 42.68 15.94 55.79
CA VAL A 311 41.92 14.70 55.77
C VAL A 311 40.43 15.04 55.68
N MET A 312 39.78 14.61 54.61
CA MET A 312 38.33 14.74 54.46
C MET A 312 37.68 13.73 55.42
N SER A 313 37.28 14.23 56.60
CA SER A 313 36.49 13.49 57.56
C SER A 313 35.16 13.09 56.90
N ALA A 314 34.92 11.78 56.83
CA ALA A 314 33.62 11.23 56.46
C ALA A 314 32.58 11.77 57.45
N MET A 315 31.55 12.42 56.92
CA MET A 315 30.36 12.78 57.67
C MET A 315 29.47 11.55 57.64
N ASP A 316 29.48 10.80 58.74
CA ASP A 316 28.49 9.77 59.05
C ASP A 316 27.09 10.40 58.98
N VAL A 317 26.32 10.00 57.98
CA VAL A 317 24.87 10.21 57.94
C VAL A 317 24.24 8.83 58.06
N GLU A 318 23.65 8.60 59.23
CA GLU A 318 22.89 7.41 59.58
C GLU A 318 21.68 7.27 58.62
N PRO A 319 21.48 6.10 57.99
CA PRO A 319 20.39 5.92 57.03
C PRO A 319 19.05 5.78 57.75
N GLN A 320 18.14 6.72 57.51
CA GLN A 320 16.72 6.57 57.83
C GLN A 320 16.10 5.44 57.00
N SER A 321 15.41 4.54 57.69
CA SER A 321 14.62 3.43 57.16
C SER A 321 13.51 3.94 56.21
N PRO A 322 13.40 3.44 54.97
CA PRO A 322 12.23 3.72 54.14
C PRO A 322 11.04 2.83 54.52
N GLU A 323 9.89 3.45 54.71
CA GLU A 323 8.55 2.83 54.78
C GLU A 323 8.24 2.02 53.50
N PRO A 324 7.43 0.96 53.61
CA PRO A 324 7.00 0.17 52.45
C PRO A 324 5.99 0.95 51.61
N VAL A 325 6.37 1.32 50.39
CA VAL A 325 5.43 1.83 49.38
C VAL A 325 4.88 0.66 48.58
N ASP A 326 3.56 0.55 48.63
CA ASP A 326 2.71 -0.46 48.00
C ASP A 326 2.74 -0.31 46.47
N VAL A 327 3.21 -1.33 45.76
CA VAL A 327 3.27 -1.36 44.29
C VAL A 327 1.96 -1.94 43.78
N THR A 328 1.04 -1.07 43.40
CA THR A 328 -0.15 -1.46 42.63
C THR A 328 -0.23 -0.72 41.31
N THR A 329 -0.58 -1.49 40.27
CA THR A 329 -1.08 -1.11 38.95
C THR A 329 -0.06 -1.06 37.80
N ILE A 330 0.25 -2.26 37.30
CA ILE A 330 0.68 -2.49 35.92
C ILE A 330 -0.57 -2.32 35.03
N GLN A 331 -0.61 -1.30 34.19
CA GLN A 331 -1.59 -1.17 33.12
C GLN A 331 -1.25 -2.14 31.98
N ASN A 332 -1.97 -3.26 31.94
CA ASN A 332 -2.06 -4.14 30.80
C ASN A 332 -2.79 -3.44 29.66
N PHE A 333 -2.09 -3.19 28.54
CA PHE A 333 -2.76 -2.89 27.27
C PHE A 333 -3.38 -4.18 26.74
N GLY A 334 -4.70 -4.26 26.83
CA GLY A 334 -5.49 -5.38 26.31
C GLY A 334 -5.39 -5.47 24.79
N SER A 335 -4.86 -6.59 24.31
CA SER A 335 -5.05 -7.07 22.95
C SER A 335 -6.48 -7.62 22.83
N ALA A 336 -7.37 -6.84 22.22
CA ALA A 336 -8.69 -7.32 21.84
C ALA A 336 -8.57 -8.05 20.50
N ASN A 337 -8.62 -9.38 20.54
CA ASN A 337 -8.88 -10.23 19.39
C ASN A 337 -10.23 -9.86 18.77
N LYS A 338 -10.22 -9.12 17.65
CA LYS A 338 -11.38 -9.01 16.76
C LYS A 338 -11.46 -10.26 15.91
N THR A 339 -12.35 -11.18 16.30
CA THR A 339 -12.84 -12.27 15.45
C THR A 339 -13.72 -11.69 14.35
N TRP A 340 -13.34 -11.92 13.10
CA TRP A 340 -14.15 -11.59 11.94
C TRP A 340 -15.19 -12.69 11.72
N HIS A 341 -16.45 -12.41 12.04
CA HIS A 341 -17.57 -13.23 11.58
C HIS A 341 -17.92 -12.83 10.15
N ARG A 342 -17.83 -13.77 9.21
CA ARG A 342 -18.43 -13.63 7.88
C ARG A 342 -19.95 -13.63 8.03
N PRO A 343 -20.69 -12.68 7.42
CA PRO A 343 -22.13 -12.83 7.26
C PRO A 343 -22.41 -13.97 6.28
N ALA A 344 -23.29 -14.89 6.67
CA ALA A 344 -23.85 -15.89 5.75
C ALA A 344 -24.84 -15.20 4.80
N PRO A 345 -24.91 -15.60 3.51
CA PRO A 345 -25.93 -15.10 2.60
C PRO A 345 -27.32 -15.62 2.99
N PRO A 346 -28.39 -14.82 2.80
CA PRO A 346 -29.75 -15.29 3.01
C PRO A 346 -30.11 -16.25 1.87
N TYR A 347 -30.32 -17.53 2.21
CA TYR A 347 -31.09 -18.43 1.38
C TYR A 347 -32.57 -18.09 1.58
N GLU A 348 -33.16 -17.34 0.64
CA GLU A 348 -34.61 -17.38 0.46
C GLU A 348 -34.97 -18.66 -0.30
N ARG A 349 -35.74 -19.49 0.40
CA ARG A 349 -36.32 -20.73 -0.10
C ARG A 349 -37.76 -20.38 -0.46
N LEU A 350 -38.03 -20.12 -1.74
CA LEU A 350 -39.41 -20.08 -2.25
C LEU A 350 -39.79 -21.49 -2.73
N GLN A 351 -40.73 -22.09 -2.01
CA GLN A 351 -41.66 -23.11 -2.51
C GLN A 351 -42.92 -22.42 -2.99
#